data_AF-A0A165E638-F1
#
_entry.id   AF-A0A165E638-F1
#
_cell.length_a   1.000
_cell.length_b   1.000
_cell.length_c   1.000
_cell.angle_alpha   90.00
_cell.angle_beta   90.00
_cell.angle_gamma   90.00
#
_symmetry.space_group_name_H-M   'P 1'
#
loop_
_entity.id
_entity.type
_entity.pdbx_description
1 polymer ?
#
loop_
_entity_poly.entity_id
_entity_poly.type
_entity_poly.pdbx_seq_one_letter_code
_entity_poly.pdbx_strand_id
1 'polypeptide(L)'
;MNTVNASTGFSGFQLKTGRSPRIIPPLLPLPADATQAEVDAHAIIQRLETDVKEAQDNLLAAKVRQAYHANEHRAPEDVYKVGDLVMLSTKHRRRNYKKGGKKRVAK
;
A
#
# COMPACT_ATOMS: atom_id res chain seq x y z
N MET A 1 -20.67 -20.17 2.96
CA MET A 1 -21.41 -21.15 3.77
C MET A 1 -21.03 -21.06 5.25
N ASN A 2 -20.87 -19.85 5.80
CA ASN A 2 -20.53 -19.62 7.23
C ASN A 2 -21.64 -18.95 8.02
N THR A 3 -22.80 -18.72 7.41
CA THR A 3 -24.00 -18.23 8.09
C THR A 3 -24.54 -19.32 8.99
N VAL A 4 -24.75 -18.99 10.26
CA VAL A 4 -25.38 -19.89 11.24
C VAL A 4 -26.88 -19.92 10.98
N ASN A 5 -27.45 -21.12 10.90
CA ASN A 5 -28.90 -21.25 10.77
C ASN A 5 -29.56 -21.05 12.14
N ALA A 6 -30.57 -20.18 12.21
CA ALA A 6 -31.26 -19.85 13.45
C ALA A 6 -32.00 -21.04 14.09
N SER A 7 -32.52 -21.99 13.29
CA SER A 7 -33.28 -23.14 13.80
C SER A 7 -32.39 -24.28 14.29
N THR A 8 -31.19 -24.42 13.74
CA THR A 8 -30.27 -25.51 14.10
C THR A 8 -29.08 -25.05 14.93
N GLY A 9 -28.77 -23.76 14.97
CA GLY A 9 -27.59 -23.21 15.65
C GLY A 9 -26.26 -23.57 14.97
N PHE A 10 -26.28 -24.23 13.80
CA PHE A 10 -25.06 -24.68 13.10
C PHE A 10 -24.90 -24.00 11.74
N SER A 11 -23.65 -23.79 11.32
CA SER A 11 -23.33 -23.40 9.95
C SER A 11 -23.19 -24.63 9.04
N GLY A 12 -23.51 -24.47 7.75
CA GLY A 12 -23.34 -25.56 6.78
C GLY A 12 -21.89 -26.05 6.67
N PHE A 13 -20.90 -25.15 6.86
CA PHE A 13 -19.50 -25.53 6.93
C PHE A 13 -19.21 -26.45 8.13
N GLN A 14 -19.76 -26.14 9.30
CA GLN A 14 -19.57 -26.93 10.50
C GLN A 14 -20.22 -28.30 10.40
N LEU A 15 -21.42 -28.39 9.83
CA LEU A 15 -22.07 -29.69 9.57
C LEU A 15 -21.29 -30.54 8.57
N LYS A 16 -20.64 -29.91 7.59
CA LYS A 16 -19.83 -30.61 6.58
C LYS A 16 -18.46 -31.05 7.10
N THR A 17 -17.81 -30.24 7.93
CA THR A 17 -16.39 -30.42 8.30
C THR A 17 -16.19 -30.84 9.76
N GLY A 18 -17.25 -30.90 10.56
CA GLY A 18 -17.20 -31.22 11.99
C GLY A 18 -16.59 -30.12 12.86
N ARG A 19 -16.20 -28.96 12.28
CA ARG A 19 -15.59 -27.85 13.02
C ARG A 19 -16.03 -26.49 12.47
N SER A 20 -16.05 -25.48 13.33
CA SER A 20 -16.24 -24.11 12.86
C SER A 20 -15.00 -23.64 12.07
N PRO A 21 -15.19 -22.83 11.01
CA PRO A 21 -14.09 -22.26 10.26
C PRO A 21 -13.36 -21.25 11.13
N ARG A 22 -12.06 -21.45 11.32
CA ARG A 22 -11.18 -20.50 12.02
C ARG A 22 -10.50 -19.61 11.00
N ILE A 23 -10.76 -18.31 11.08
CA ILE A 23 -10.05 -17.30 10.30
C ILE A 23 -8.93 -16.76 11.19
N ILE A 24 -7.70 -16.82 10.70
CA ILE A 24 -6.54 -16.21 11.35
C ILE A 24 -6.08 -15.08 10.42
N PRO A 25 -6.12 -13.82 10.86
CA PRO A 25 -6.54 -13.34 12.18
C PRO A 25 -8.08 -13.35 12.38
N PRO A 26 -8.59 -13.51 13.62
CA PRO A 26 -10.01 -13.45 13.89
C PRO A 26 -10.56 -12.05 13.57
N LEU A 27 -11.55 -11.98 12.67
CA LEU A 27 -12.22 -10.73 12.27
C LEU A 27 -13.32 -10.29 13.25
N LEU A 28 -13.63 -11.13 14.23
CA LEU A 28 -14.67 -10.92 15.23
C LEU A 28 -14.01 -10.74 16.62
N PRO A 29 -14.67 -10.05 17.56
CA PRO A 29 -14.21 -9.94 18.93
C PRO A 29 -13.94 -11.32 19.52
N LEU A 30 -12.90 -11.41 20.34
CA LEU A 30 -12.55 -12.66 21.02
C LEU A 30 -13.76 -13.13 21.86
N PRO A 31 -14.19 -14.40 21.73
CA PRO A 31 -15.28 -14.92 22.55
C PRO A 31 -14.88 -14.96 24.04
N ALA A 32 -15.87 -14.92 24.94
CA ALA A 32 -15.63 -14.94 26.38
C ALA A 32 -14.88 -16.21 26.85
N ASP A 33 -15.07 -17.32 26.14
CA ASP A 33 -14.42 -18.61 26.42
C ASP A 33 -13.12 -18.82 25.60
N ALA A 34 -12.48 -17.74 25.16
CA ALA A 34 -11.26 -17.83 24.37
C ALA A 34 -10.13 -18.52 25.14
N THR A 35 -9.41 -19.38 24.44
CA THR A 35 -8.21 -20.02 24.98
C THR A 35 -7.07 -19.01 25.11
N GLN A 36 -6.13 -19.25 26.03
CA GLN A 36 -4.97 -18.37 26.22
C GLN A 36 -4.19 -18.12 24.90
N ALA A 37 -4.05 -19.16 24.08
CA ALA A 37 -3.40 -19.05 22.77
C ALA A 37 -4.15 -18.11 21.80
N GLU A 38 -5.47 -18.03 21.87
CA GLU A 38 -6.28 -17.11 21.06
C GLU A 38 -6.14 -15.67 21.54
N VAL A 39 -6.05 -15.46 22.86
CA VAL A 39 -5.77 -14.14 23.47
C VAL A 39 -4.40 -13.63 23.04
N ASP A 40 -3.37 -14.48 23.15
CA ASP A 40 -2.00 -14.13 22.79
C ASP A 40 -1.88 -13.81 21.30
N ALA A 41 -2.50 -14.63 20.43
CA ALA A 41 -2.53 -14.39 19.00
C ALA A 41 -3.19 -13.04 18.67
N HIS A 42 -4.33 -12.74 19.28
CA HIS A 42 -5.03 -11.47 19.08
C HIS A 42 -4.19 -10.27 19.52
N ALA A 43 -3.50 -10.36 20.66
CA ALA A 43 -2.59 -9.30 21.12
C ALA A 43 -1.41 -9.07 20.15
N ILE A 44 -0.84 -10.14 19.58
CA ILE A 44 0.23 -10.02 18.58
C ILE A 44 -0.28 -9.33 17.32
N ILE A 45 -1.48 -9.67 16.85
CA ILE A 45 -2.09 -9.04 15.67
C ILE A 45 -2.34 -7.55 15.92
N GLN A 46 -2.89 -7.19 17.08
CA GLN A 46 -3.11 -5.78 17.43
C GLN A 46 -1.80 -4.97 17.47
N ARG A 47 -0.71 -5.57 17.96
CA ARG A 47 0.61 -4.95 17.90
C ARG A 47 1.07 -4.76 16.47
N LEU A 48 0.97 -5.78 15.62
CA LEU A 48 1.32 -5.68 14.20
C LEU A 48 0.51 -4.60 13.48
N GLU A 49 -0.79 -4.48 13.74
CA GLU A 49 -1.61 -3.40 13.16
C GLU A 49 -1.15 -2.02 13.61
N THR A 50 -0.70 -1.90 14.85
CA THR A 50 -0.14 -0.66 15.40
C THR A 50 1.21 -0.34 14.74
N ASP A 51 2.10 -1.33 14.65
CA ASP A 51 3.41 -1.20 14.01
C ASP A 51 3.28 -0.81 12.53
N VAL A 52 2.29 -1.37 11.82
CA VAL A 52 2.00 -1.02 10.42
C VAL A 52 1.54 0.44 10.29
N LYS A 53 0.69 0.92 11.20
CA LYS A 53 0.26 2.33 11.21
C LYS A 53 1.45 3.25 11.49
N GLU A 54 2.27 2.92 12.48
CA GLU A 54 3.48 3.69 12.79
C GLU A 54 4.47 3.71 11.62
N ALA A 55 4.66 2.58 10.93
CA ALA A 55 5.49 2.51 9.74
C ALA A 55 4.96 3.39 8.59
N GLN A 56 3.63 3.46 8.41
CA GLN A 56 3.00 4.34 7.42
C GLN A 56 3.24 5.82 7.75
N ASP A 57 3.08 6.20 9.03
CA ASP A 57 3.34 7.56 9.49
C ASP A 57 4.81 7.96 9.30
N ASN A 58 5.73 7.05 9.63
CA ASN A 58 7.16 7.24 9.42
C ASN A 58 7.51 7.41 7.94
N LEU A 59 6.91 6.62 7.05
CA LEU A 59 7.08 6.78 5.60
C LEU A 59 6.54 8.12 5.10
N LEU A 60 5.40 8.57 5.62
CA LEU A 60 4.84 9.87 5.28
C LEU A 60 5.78 11.00 5.71
N ALA A 61 6.26 10.96 6.96
CA ALA A 61 7.23 11.92 7.47
C ALA A 61 8.52 11.93 6.63
N ALA A 62 9.02 10.75 6.25
CA ALA A 62 10.20 10.63 5.38
C ALA A 62 9.96 11.27 4.00
N LYS A 63 8.81 11.03 3.37
CA LYS A 63 8.44 11.65 2.08
C LYS A 63 8.39 13.17 2.18
N VAL A 64 7.84 13.71 3.26
CA VAL A 64 7.81 15.17 3.50
C VAL A 64 9.22 15.74 3.61
N ARG A 65 10.11 15.10 4.39
CA ARG A 65 11.52 15.52 4.49
C ARG A 65 12.26 15.43 3.17
N GLN A 66 12.05 14.34 2.42
CA GLN A 66 12.63 14.17 1.09
C GLN A 66 12.17 15.28 0.13
N ALA A 67 10.88 15.59 0.12
CA ALA A 67 10.34 16.67 -0.69
C ALA A 67 10.92 18.04 -0.28
N TYR A 68 11.02 18.30 1.02
CA TYR A 68 11.64 19.53 1.53
C TYR A 68 13.07 19.70 1.02
N HIS A 69 13.95 18.72 1.24
CA HIS A 69 15.36 18.81 0.83
C HIS A 69 15.54 18.76 -0.69
N ALA A 70 14.70 18.01 -1.42
CA ALA A 70 14.72 18.03 -2.88
C ALA A 70 14.34 19.41 -3.44
N ASN A 71 13.44 20.12 -2.76
CA ASN A 71 12.98 21.44 -3.16
C ASN A 71 13.87 22.59 -2.64
N GLU A 72 14.73 22.34 -1.65
CA GLU A 72 15.58 23.35 -1.01
C GLU A 72 16.46 24.14 -2.00
N HIS A 73 16.91 23.48 -3.08
CA HIS A 73 17.72 24.10 -4.13
C HIS A 73 16.95 24.26 -5.45
N ARG A 74 15.63 24.08 -5.45
CA ARG A 74 14.81 24.22 -6.64
C ARG A 74 14.60 25.71 -6.91
N ALA A 75 14.94 26.15 -8.12
CA ALA A 75 14.60 27.49 -8.58
C ALA A 75 13.07 27.67 -8.61
N PRO A 76 12.56 28.91 -8.53
CA PRO A 76 11.14 29.19 -8.74
C PRO A 76 10.62 28.51 -10.01
N GLU A 77 9.42 27.93 -9.94
CA GLU A 77 8.80 27.38 -11.15
C GLU A 77 8.44 28.50 -12.12
N ASP A 78 8.91 28.37 -13.36
CA ASP A 78 8.46 29.22 -14.45
C ASP A 78 7.06 28.80 -14.89
N VAL A 79 6.09 29.71 -14.80
CA VAL A 79 4.71 29.47 -15.27
C VAL A 79 4.63 29.81 -16.75
N TYR A 80 4.65 28.78 -17.60
CA TYR A 80 4.51 28.93 -19.05
C TYR A 80 3.05 28.98 -19.49
N LYS A 81 2.74 29.88 -20.44
CA LYS A 81 1.44 29.98 -21.11
C LYS A 81 1.50 29.38 -22.51
N VAL A 82 0.34 29.00 -23.03
CA VAL A 82 0.22 28.52 -24.41
C VAL A 82 0.63 29.66 -25.36
N GLY A 83 1.65 29.42 -26.17
CA GLY A 83 2.23 30.41 -27.08
C GLY A 83 3.62 30.91 -26.65
N ASP A 84 4.05 30.63 -25.42
CA ASP A 84 5.39 31.02 -24.96
C ASP A 84 6.48 30.24 -25.70
N LEU A 85 7.52 30.97 -26.13
CA LEU A 85 8.69 30.39 -26.78
C LEU A 85 9.74 30.04 -25.72
N VAL A 86 10.06 28.75 -25.59
CA VAL A 86 11.08 28.24 -24.67
C VAL A 86 12.29 27.70 -25.42
N MET A 87 13.49 28.03 -24.92
CA MET A 87 14.73 27.47 -25.48
C MET A 87 14.93 26.05 -24.97
N LEU A 88 14.98 25.09 -25.90
CA LEU A 88 15.28 23.70 -25.59
C LEU A 88 16.76 23.41 -25.76
N SER A 89 17.39 22.85 -24.73
CA SER A 89 18.75 22.31 -24.86
C SER A 89 18.75 21.10 -25.79
N THR A 90 19.44 21.22 -26.92
CA THR A 90 19.57 20.14 -27.91
C THR A 90 20.81 19.27 -27.68
N LYS A 91 21.61 19.55 -26.64
CA LYS A 91 22.93 18.94 -26.36
C LYS A 91 22.94 17.41 -26.39
N HIS A 92 21.86 16.77 -25.91
CA HIS A 92 21.74 15.31 -25.88
C HIS A 92 20.59 14.76 -26.75
N ARG A 93 19.97 15.61 -27.57
CA ARG A 93 18.78 15.27 -28.35
C ARG A 93 19.04 14.08 -29.28
N ARG A 94 20.15 14.08 -30.02
CA ARG A 94 20.53 12.96 -30.92
C ARG A 94 20.74 11.66 -30.17
N ARG A 95 21.47 11.69 -29.05
CA ARG A 95 21.73 10.51 -28.22
C ARG A 95 20.43 9.92 -27.69
N ASN A 96 19.57 10.75 -27.09
CA ASN A 96 18.29 10.31 -26.52
C ASN A 96 17.34 9.79 -27.61
N TYR A 97 17.32 10.40 -28.79
CA TYR A 97 16.52 9.95 -29.93
C TYR A 97 16.94 8.56 -30.44
N LYS A 98 18.25 8.28 -30.46
CA LYS A 98 18.82 7.00 -30.90
C LYS A 98 18.74 5.89 -29.84
N LYS A 99 18.65 6.21 -28.54
CA LYS A 99 18.75 5.24 -27.42
C LYS A 99 17.51 4.33 -27.24
N GLY A 100 16.56 4.34 -28.17
CA GLY A 100 15.30 3.61 -28.06
C GLY A 100 15.25 2.23 -28.72
N GLY A 101 16.37 1.67 -29.22
CA GLY A 101 16.43 0.36 -29.90
C GLY A 101 15.71 0.28 -31.26
N LYS A 102 14.75 1.17 -31.49
CA LYS A 102 14.15 1.48 -32.79
C LYS A 102 15.27 2.14 -33.62
N LYS A 103 15.68 1.53 -34.73
CA LYS A 103 16.76 1.95 -35.66
C LYS A 103 16.54 3.35 -36.24
N ARG A 104 16.53 4.36 -35.38
CA ARG A 104 16.19 5.75 -35.67
C ARG A 104 17.46 6.47 -36.07
N VAL A 105 17.45 7.05 -37.26
CA VAL A 105 18.55 7.87 -37.77
C VAL A 105 18.20 9.33 -37.52
N ALA A 106 19.11 10.07 -36.88
CA ALA A 106 19.00 11.52 -36.74
C ALA A 106 19.82 12.17 -37.85
N LYS A 107 19.18 12.97 -38.71
CA LYS A 107 19.86 13.78 -39.73
C LYS A 107 20.51 15.02 -39.11
#